data_AF-A0A2T7BCR8-F1
#
_entry.id   AF-A0A2T7BCR8-F1
#
_cell.length_a   1.000
_cell.length_b   1.000
_cell.length_c   1.000
_cell.angle_alpha   90.00
_cell.angle_beta   90.00
_cell.angle_gamma   90.00
#
_symmetry.space_group_name_H-M   'P 1'
#
loop_
_entity.id
_entity.type
_entity.pdbx_description
1 polymer ?
#
loop_
_entity_poly.entity_id
_entity_poly.type
_entity_poly.pdbx_seq_one_letter_code
_entity_poly.pdbx_strand_id
1 'polypeptide(L)'
;MKLFLLVILNFFFTLSAIAQINAPNQLVPHSAIYSNVTSGRFQKKTTGTLPNDNQCVTTSEVKTLVWLQESYLPATANQLPTWQQLVPYFANTMQTQTFQKTCAAGYTGSYVIDTIPAGTYVDSTLANANAKALADLAANGQNNANNKGTCTTTCVGVDKKMINGVCETAVRTCVQSLTVTATKYQNTYHYTWSDGSISDDFTVTESQPCIMQ
;
A
#
# COMPACT_ATOMS: atom_id res chain seq x y z
N MET A 1 30.75 -88.66 18.18
CA MET A 1 31.71 -88.50 17.07
C MET A 1 31.49 -87.12 16.46
N LYS A 2 32.53 -86.25 16.52
CA LYS A 2 32.60 -84.81 16.15
C LYS A 2 31.72 -83.90 17.04
N LEU A 3 32.18 -83.15 18.06
CA LEU A 3 33.41 -82.38 18.34
C LEU A 3 33.71 -81.31 17.28
N PHE A 4 33.34 -80.05 17.56
CA PHE A 4 34.16 -78.87 17.29
C PHE A 4 33.82 -77.73 18.25
N LEU A 5 34.84 -76.94 18.54
CA LEU A 5 35.13 -76.24 19.78
C LEU A 5 34.75 -74.75 19.72
N LEU A 6 34.46 -74.23 20.91
CA LEU A 6 34.33 -72.85 21.37
C LEU A 6 35.25 -71.80 20.71
N VAL A 7 34.73 -70.63 20.33
CA VAL A 7 35.41 -69.32 20.51
C VAL A 7 34.34 -68.26 20.84
N ILE A 8 34.32 -67.83 22.11
CA ILE A 8 33.66 -66.61 22.56
C ILE A 8 34.67 -65.48 22.30
N LEU A 9 34.35 -64.53 21.44
CA LEU A 9 35.11 -63.28 21.33
C LEU A 9 34.16 -62.10 21.56
N ASN A 10 34.26 -61.52 22.76
CA ASN A 10 33.79 -60.17 23.03
C ASN A 10 34.54 -59.22 22.08
N PHE A 11 33.81 -58.45 21.27
CA PHE A 11 34.38 -57.27 20.61
C PHE A 11 33.56 -56.03 20.90
N PHE A 12 34.30 -55.02 21.33
CA PHE A 12 33.90 -53.73 21.86
C PHE A 12 33.06 -52.90 20.89
N PHE A 13 32.24 -52.02 21.47
CA PHE A 13 31.60 -50.88 20.81
C PHE A 13 32.58 -50.11 19.91
N THR A 14 32.16 -49.81 18.68
CA THR A 14 32.44 -48.51 18.06
C THR A 14 31.19 -47.97 17.38
N LEU A 15 30.80 -46.78 17.83
CA LEU A 15 29.86 -45.87 17.18
C LEU A 15 30.27 -45.60 15.73
N SER A 16 29.33 -45.06 14.96
CA SER A 16 29.47 -44.43 13.63
C SER A 16 29.29 -45.33 12.40
N ALA A 17 28.03 -45.59 12.08
CA ALA A 17 27.57 -45.48 10.69
C ALA A 17 26.37 -44.54 10.70
N ILE A 18 26.62 -43.30 10.26
CA ILE A 18 25.59 -42.32 9.94
C ILE A 18 24.60 -43.04 9.02
N ALA A 19 23.35 -43.17 9.45
CA ALA A 19 22.29 -43.62 8.57
C ALA A 19 22.31 -42.70 7.35
N GLN A 20 22.70 -43.23 6.19
CA GLN A 20 22.51 -42.52 4.93
C GLN A 20 21.02 -42.20 4.84
N ILE A 21 20.69 -40.92 4.97
CA ILE A 21 19.33 -40.43 4.82
C ILE A 21 19.04 -40.44 3.31
N ASN A 22 18.66 -41.61 2.80
CA ASN A 22 18.03 -41.72 1.50
C ASN A 22 16.62 -41.12 1.61
N ALA A 23 16.48 -39.82 1.38
CA ALA A 23 15.19 -39.21 1.11
C ALA A 23 15.36 -38.06 0.10
N PRO A 24 15.08 -38.27 -1.21
CA PRO A 24 15.26 -37.24 -2.23
C PRO A 24 14.30 -36.05 -2.14
N ASN A 25 13.66 -35.78 -0.99
CA ASN A 25 12.79 -34.60 -0.85
C ASN A 25 12.52 -34.09 0.59
N GLN A 26 13.19 -34.61 1.63
CA GLN A 26 12.87 -34.21 3.02
C GLN A 26 13.90 -33.31 3.68
N LEU A 27 15.19 -33.42 3.35
CA LEU A 27 16.24 -32.63 4.01
C LEU A 27 16.92 -31.67 3.02
N VAL A 28 17.36 -30.52 3.53
CA VAL A 28 17.89 -29.42 2.73
C VAL A 28 19.41 -29.31 2.90
N PRO A 29 20.23 -29.68 1.90
CA PRO A 29 21.67 -29.50 1.96
C PRO A 29 22.09 -28.05 1.72
N HIS A 30 23.25 -27.65 2.25
CA HIS A 30 23.81 -26.32 2.03
C HIS A 30 23.98 -25.97 0.56
N SER A 31 24.47 -26.89 -0.26
CA SER A 31 24.62 -26.71 -1.72
C SER A 31 23.31 -26.32 -2.40
N ALA A 32 22.18 -26.78 -1.90
CA ALA A 32 20.88 -26.42 -2.45
C ALA A 32 20.39 -25.05 -1.94
N ILE A 33 20.67 -24.66 -0.69
CA ILE A 33 20.47 -23.26 -0.25
C ILE A 33 21.31 -22.32 -1.12
N TYR A 34 22.58 -22.68 -1.34
CA TYR A 34 23.50 -21.94 -2.22
C TYR A 34 22.91 -21.75 -3.63
N SER A 35 22.39 -22.82 -4.24
CA SER A 35 21.73 -22.75 -5.54
C SER A 35 20.50 -21.84 -5.52
N ASN A 36 19.65 -21.92 -4.48
CA ASN A 36 18.44 -21.10 -4.39
C ASN A 36 18.72 -19.61 -4.08
N VAL A 37 19.83 -19.31 -3.39
CA VAL A 37 20.31 -17.93 -3.26
C VAL A 37 20.80 -17.42 -4.62
N THR A 38 21.56 -18.25 -5.35
CA THR A 38 22.10 -17.90 -6.67
C THR A 38 20.99 -17.69 -7.71
N SER A 39 19.88 -18.44 -7.61
CA SER A 39 18.69 -18.27 -8.45
C SER A 39 17.77 -17.14 -8.01
N GLY A 40 18.09 -16.44 -6.91
CA GLY A 40 17.32 -15.30 -6.40
C GLY A 40 16.06 -15.68 -5.60
N ARG A 41 15.82 -16.96 -5.32
CA ARG A 41 14.69 -17.38 -4.47
C ARG A 41 14.86 -16.90 -3.03
N PHE A 42 16.07 -16.96 -2.48
CA PHE A 42 16.39 -16.45 -1.16
C PHE A 42 17.41 -15.33 -1.22
N GLN A 43 17.27 -14.34 -0.35
CA GLN A 43 18.31 -13.34 -0.14
C GLN A 43 19.26 -13.82 0.96
N LYS A 44 20.56 -13.90 0.65
CA LYS A 44 21.60 -14.21 1.64
C LYS A 44 21.75 -13.06 2.64
N LYS A 45 21.98 -13.38 3.91
CA LYS A 45 22.37 -12.39 4.93
C LYS A 45 23.83 -11.94 4.71
N THR A 46 24.12 -10.69 5.01
CA THR A 46 25.42 -10.06 4.74
C THR A 46 26.56 -10.68 5.56
N THR A 47 26.25 -11.30 6.70
CA THR A 47 27.22 -11.93 7.60
C THR A 47 27.35 -13.43 7.32
N GLY A 48 28.58 -13.90 7.09
CA GLY A 48 28.90 -15.34 6.98
C GLY A 48 29.18 -15.81 5.56
N THR A 49 29.98 -16.87 5.43
CA THR A 49 30.11 -17.65 4.20
C THR A 49 28.88 -18.53 4.02
N LEU A 50 28.39 -18.68 2.79
CA LEU A 50 27.32 -19.62 2.50
C LEU A 50 27.99 -20.95 2.13
N PRO A 51 27.92 -22.01 2.97
CA PRO A 51 28.56 -23.27 2.65
C PRO A 51 28.00 -23.85 1.35
N ASN A 52 28.85 -24.55 0.60
CA ASN A 52 28.46 -25.25 -0.61
C ASN A 52 28.95 -26.70 -0.53
N ASP A 53 28.41 -27.42 0.45
CA ASP A 53 28.67 -28.83 0.71
C ASP A 53 27.37 -29.63 0.76
N ASN A 54 27.49 -30.94 1.00
CA ASN A 54 26.35 -31.85 1.06
C ASN A 54 25.79 -32.02 2.48
N GLN A 55 26.25 -31.22 3.47
CA GLN A 55 25.70 -31.29 4.82
C GLN A 55 24.33 -30.63 4.85
N CYS A 56 23.42 -31.22 5.62
CA CYS A 56 22.08 -30.67 5.82
C CYS A 56 22.13 -29.45 6.73
N VAL A 57 21.43 -28.38 6.34
CA VAL A 57 21.33 -27.16 7.13
C VAL A 57 20.39 -27.39 8.32
N THR A 58 20.78 -26.94 9.51
CA THR A 58 19.89 -26.87 10.68
C THR A 58 18.97 -25.66 10.63
N THR A 59 17.91 -25.65 11.44
CA THR A 59 17.03 -24.47 11.58
C THR A 59 17.79 -23.26 12.12
N SER A 60 18.79 -23.47 12.99
CA SER A 60 19.63 -22.39 13.53
C SER A 60 20.56 -21.83 12.45
N GLU A 61 21.21 -22.70 11.67
CA GLU A 61 22.09 -22.26 10.58
C GLU A 61 21.33 -21.53 9.49
N VAL A 62 20.20 -22.07 8.99
CA VAL A 62 19.47 -21.44 7.88
C VAL A 62 18.97 -20.03 8.23
N LYS A 63 18.61 -19.79 9.51
CA LYS A 63 18.28 -18.45 10.02
C LYS A 63 19.45 -17.48 9.94
N THR A 64 20.68 -17.94 10.08
CA THR A 64 21.87 -17.08 9.94
C THR A 64 22.27 -16.88 8.48
N LEU A 65 21.92 -17.81 7.58
CA LEU A 65 22.36 -17.79 6.20
C LEU A 65 21.48 -16.93 5.28
N VAL A 66 20.15 -16.99 5.42
CA VAL A 66 19.21 -16.34 4.49
C VAL A 66 18.04 -15.66 5.19
N TRP A 67 17.38 -14.73 4.49
CA TRP A 67 16.09 -14.17 4.91
C TRP A 67 14.93 -15.10 4.53
N LEU A 68 14.18 -15.56 5.54
CA LEU A 68 13.07 -16.50 5.40
C LEU A 68 11.99 -16.24 6.47
N GLN A 69 10.78 -16.77 6.26
CA GLN A 69 9.68 -16.68 7.23
C GLN A 69 9.86 -17.70 8.37
N GLU A 70 10.42 -17.28 9.50
CA GLU A 70 10.79 -18.18 10.60
C GLU A 70 9.62 -18.93 11.24
N SER A 71 8.39 -18.42 11.12
CA SER A 71 7.18 -19.06 11.64
C SER A 71 6.84 -20.39 10.94
N TYR A 72 7.39 -20.63 9.75
CA TYR A 72 7.19 -21.88 9.00
C TYR A 72 8.25 -22.93 9.32
N LEU A 73 9.31 -22.58 10.06
CA LEU A 73 10.35 -23.52 10.45
C LEU A 73 9.82 -24.55 11.47
N PRO A 74 10.41 -25.76 11.53
CA PRO A 74 10.09 -26.75 12.54
C PRO A 74 10.16 -26.17 13.97
N ALA A 75 9.08 -26.36 14.74
CA ALA A 75 9.04 -25.97 16.16
C ALA A 75 9.79 -26.96 17.07
N THR A 76 9.96 -28.22 16.63
CA THR A 76 10.66 -29.27 17.38
C THR A 76 12.16 -29.01 17.40
N ALA A 77 12.74 -28.96 18.60
CA ALA A 77 14.19 -28.84 18.77
C ALA A 77 14.90 -30.01 18.05
N ASN A 78 15.96 -29.71 17.31
CA ASN A 78 16.79 -30.65 16.53
C ASN A 78 16.12 -31.25 15.28
N GLN A 79 14.89 -30.85 14.92
CA GLN A 79 14.32 -31.22 13.62
C GLN A 79 14.93 -30.33 12.53
N LEU A 80 15.52 -30.97 11.52
CA LEU A 80 16.01 -30.29 10.33
C LEU A 80 14.83 -29.80 9.47
N PRO A 81 14.94 -28.61 8.82
CA PRO A 81 13.88 -28.08 7.99
C PRO A 81 13.73 -28.85 6.67
N THR A 82 12.50 -28.91 6.17
CA THR A 82 12.18 -29.39 4.82
C THR A 82 12.05 -28.23 3.82
N TRP A 83 12.06 -28.52 2.52
CA TRP A 83 11.85 -27.49 1.48
C TRP A 83 10.50 -26.76 1.58
N GLN A 84 9.46 -27.43 2.10
CA GLN A 84 8.13 -26.82 2.26
C GLN A 84 8.11 -25.79 3.40
N GLN A 85 9.02 -25.93 4.36
CA GLN A 85 9.13 -25.07 5.54
C GLN A 85 10.08 -23.88 5.31
N LEU A 86 10.91 -23.95 4.27
CA LEU A 86 11.77 -22.84 3.84
C LEU A 86 11.00 -21.90 2.90
N VAL A 87 10.23 -21.02 3.50
CA VAL A 87 9.47 -19.98 2.81
C VAL A 87 10.31 -18.70 2.74
N PRO A 88 10.58 -18.13 1.54
CA PRO A 88 11.40 -16.93 1.45
C PRO A 88 10.72 -15.70 2.08
N TYR A 89 11.55 -14.76 2.52
CA TYR A 89 11.10 -13.51 3.08
C TYR A 89 11.08 -12.43 2.00
N PHE A 90 9.89 -11.90 1.71
CA PHE A 90 9.73 -10.77 0.79
C PHE A 90 9.14 -9.59 1.53
N ALA A 91 9.82 -8.45 1.44
CA ALA A 91 9.29 -7.19 1.91
C ALA A 91 8.54 -6.49 0.76
N ASN A 92 7.52 -5.71 1.09
CA ASN A 92 6.77 -4.95 0.08
C ASN A 92 7.70 -3.98 -0.64
N THR A 93 7.43 -3.74 -1.93
CA THR A 93 7.93 -2.53 -2.59
C THR A 93 7.11 -1.33 -2.14
N MET A 94 7.65 -0.13 -2.35
CA MET A 94 6.91 1.10 -2.08
C MET A 94 5.55 1.06 -2.79
N GLN A 95 4.49 1.29 -2.02
CA GLN A 95 3.13 1.42 -2.54
C GLN A 95 2.66 2.84 -2.30
N THR A 96 1.91 3.39 -3.26
CA THR A 96 1.37 4.74 -3.15
C THR A 96 -0.04 4.79 -3.72
N GLN A 97 -0.87 5.64 -3.13
CA GLN A 97 -2.21 5.90 -3.63
C GLN A 97 -2.60 7.34 -3.33
N THR A 98 -3.35 7.94 -4.26
CA THR A 98 -3.86 9.31 -4.13
C THR A 98 -5.29 9.27 -3.62
N PHE A 99 -5.58 10.08 -2.61
CA PHE A 99 -6.89 10.21 -1.99
C PHE A 99 -7.32 11.67 -2.03
N GLN A 100 -8.60 11.91 -2.31
CA GLN A 100 -9.16 13.26 -2.26
C GLN A 100 -9.73 13.53 -0.88
N LYS A 101 -9.41 14.68 -0.28
CA LYS A 101 -10.03 15.08 0.99
C LYS A 101 -11.55 15.20 0.83
N THR A 102 -12.29 14.66 1.79
CA THR A 102 -13.72 14.91 1.90
C THR A 102 -13.94 16.29 2.53
N CYS A 103 -14.76 17.11 1.87
CA CYS A 103 -15.09 18.46 2.30
C CYS A 103 -16.61 18.63 2.46
N ALA A 104 -17.01 19.70 3.15
CA ALA A 104 -18.41 20.10 3.20
C ALA A 104 -18.94 20.48 1.80
N ALA A 105 -20.27 20.53 1.66
CA ALA A 105 -20.91 20.98 0.42
C ALA A 105 -20.41 22.37 0.01
N GLY A 106 -20.28 22.59 -1.31
CA GLY A 106 -19.73 23.85 -1.85
C GLY A 106 -18.20 23.97 -1.79
N TYR A 107 -17.49 22.89 -1.41
CA TYR A 107 -16.03 22.83 -1.42
C TYR A 107 -15.53 21.58 -2.13
N THR A 108 -14.41 21.72 -2.83
CA THR A 108 -13.64 20.62 -3.41
C THR A 108 -12.38 20.39 -2.59
N GLY A 109 -12.15 19.13 -2.22
CA GLY A 109 -10.95 18.73 -1.52
C GLY A 109 -9.73 18.62 -2.43
N SER A 110 -8.57 18.96 -1.89
CA SER A 110 -7.28 18.69 -2.53
C SER A 110 -7.01 17.19 -2.60
N TYR A 111 -6.15 16.79 -3.54
CA TYR A 111 -5.59 15.45 -3.58
C TYR A 111 -4.37 15.35 -2.68
N VAL A 112 -4.29 14.29 -1.89
CA VAL A 112 -3.16 13.96 -1.01
C VAL A 112 -2.66 12.58 -1.40
N ILE A 113 -1.35 12.47 -1.58
CA ILE A 113 -0.69 11.19 -1.84
C ILE A 113 -0.33 10.56 -0.49
N ASP A 114 -0.76 9.32 -0.28
CA ASP A 114 -0.27 8.50 0.81
C ASP A 114 0.73 7.45 0.29
N THR A 115 1.72 7.10 1.09
CA THR A 115 2.83 6.24 0.68
C THR A 115 3.22 5.32 1.80
N ILE A 116 3.22 4.02 1.51
CA ILE A 116 3.82 2.99 2.34
C ILE A 116 5.22 2.69 1.79
N PRO A 117 6.30 3.07 2.52
CA PRO A 117 7.66 2.81 2.06
C PRO A 117 7.91 1.32 1.81
N ALA A 118 8.90 1.04 0.96
CA ALA A 118 9.38 -0.33 0.78
C ALA A 118 9.89 -0.89 2.13
N GLY A 119 9.61 -2.16 2.39
CA GLY A 119 10.06 -2.84 3.61
C GLY A 119 9.16 -2.71 4.84
N THR A 120 8.04 -1.97 4.76
CA THR A 120 7.08 -1.81 5.87
C THR A 120 6.33 -3.10 6.22
N TYR A 121 5.93 -3.85 5.20
CA TYR A 121 5.19 -5.12 5.30
C TYR A 121 6.00 -6.27 4.72
N VAL A 122 5.87 -7.44 5.33
CA VAL A 122 6.61 -8.64 4.93
C VAL A 122 5.67 -9.83 4.82
N ASP A 123 5.98 -10.74 3.90
CA ASP A 123 5.21 -11.96 3.67
C ASP A 123 6.06 -13.06 2.97
N SER A 124 5.44 -14.22 2.77
CA SER A 124 5.92 -15.38 2.02
C SER A 124 6.10 -15.14 0.52
N THR A 125 5.45 -14.10 -0.03
CA THR A 125 5.60 -13.66 -1.42
C THR A 125 5.58 -12.14 -1.50
N LEU A 126 6.24 -11.57 -2.51
CA LEU A 126 6.20 -10.12 -2.75
C LEU A 126 4.76 -9.63 -2.99
N ALA A 127 3.94 -10.40 -3.71
CA ALA A 127 2.55 -10.05 -4.00
C ALA A 127 1.72 -9.90 -2.71
N ASN A 128 1.86 -10.82 -1.76
CA ASN A 128 1.14 -10.74 -0.48
C ASN A 128 1.64 -9.58 0.39
N ALA A 129 2.96 -9.33 0.41
CA ALA A 129 3.53 -8.19 1.13
C ALA A 129 3.01 -6.86 0.56
N ASN A 130 2.95 -6.74 -0.78
CA ASN A 130 2.35 -5.60 -1.46
C ASN A 130 0.84 -5.50 -1.19
N ALA A 131 0.11 -6.62 -1.16
CA ALA A 131 -1.31 -6.62 -0.84
C ALA A 131 -1.60 -6.10 0.57
N LYS A 132 -0.75 -6.43 1.56
CA LYS A 132 -0.83 -5.86 2.92
C LYS A 132 -0.61 -4.34 2.91
N ALA A 133 0.39 -3.86 2.19
CA ALA A 133 0.65 -2.42 2.04
C ALA A 133 -0.52 -1.69 1.35
N LEU A 134 -1.12 -2.29 0.33
CA LEU A 134 -2.31 -1.75 -0.34
C LEU A 134 -3.55 -1.78 0.56
N ALA A 135 -3.72 -2.82 1.39
CA ALA A 135 -4.80 -2.89 2.36
C ALA A 135 -4.68 -1.79 3.43
N ASP A 136 -3.46 -1.47 3.86
CA ASP A 136 -3.19 -0.35 4.75
C ASP A 136 -3.58 0.99 4.10
N LEU A 137 -3.12 1.24 2.87
CA LEU A 137 -3.53 2.43 2.10
C LEU A 137 -5.05 2.51 1.97
N ALA A 138 -5.74 1.41 1.67
CA ALA A 138 -7.19 1.38 1.55
C ALA A 138 -7.89 1.68 2.88
N ALA A 139 -7.35 1.22 4.01
CA ALA A 139 -7.91 1.45 5.33
C ALA A 139 -7.66 2.86 5.88
N ASN A 140 -6.46 3.39 5.66
CA ASN A 140 -5.96 4.59 6.35
C ASN A 140 -5.77 5.81 5.43
N GLY A 141 -5.67 5.61 4.12
CA GLY A 141 -5.34 6.68 3.17
C GLY A 141 -6.35 7.82 3.12
N GLN A 142 -7.65 7.51 3.26
CA GLN A 142 -8.69 8.54 3.34
C GLN A 142 -8.58 9.40 4.61
N ASN A 143 -8.25 8.78 5.76
CA ASN A 143 -8.02 9.51 7.01
C ASN A 143 -6.80 10.44 6.87
N ASN A 144 -5.72 9.96 6.26
CA ASN A 144 -4.55 10.76 5.94
C ASN A 144 -4.90 11.98 5.06
N ALA A 145 -5.67 11.79 3.98
CA ALA A 145 -6.14 12.89 3.14
C ALA A 145 -7.05 13.88 3.87
N ASN A 146 -7.92 13.39 4.75
CA ASN A 146 -8.78 14.26 5.55
C ASN A 146 -7.99 15.11 6.56
N ASN A 147 -6.89 14.60 7.10
CA ASN A 147 -6.06 15.34 8.07
C ASN A 147 -5.09 16.32 7.41
N LYS A 148 -4.58 16.00 6.21
CA LYS A 148 -3.52 16.80 5.54
C LYS A 148 -4.01 17.66 4.38
N GLY A 149 -5.15 17.32 3.77
CA GLY A 149 -5.67 18.04 2.61
C GLY A 149 -6.33 19.37 2.97
N THR A 150 -6.59 20.19 1.96
CA THR A 150 -7.32 21.46 2.08
C THR A 150 -8.65 21.40 1.34
N CYS A 151 -9.58 22.29 1.70
CA CYS A 151 -10.84 22.48 1.00
C CYS A 151 -10.86 23.85 0.33
N THR A 152 -11.14 23.88 -0.97
CA THR A 152 -11.28 25.13 -1.73
C THR A 152 -12.73 25.30 -2.16
N THR A 153 -13.27 26.51 -2.05
CA THR A 153 -14.68 26.75 -2.44
C THR A 153 -14.88 26.47 -3.93
N THR A 154 -15.98 25.81 -4.27
CA THR A 154 -16.46 25.69 -5.66
C THR A 154 -17.33 26.88 -6.05
N CYS A 155 -17.60 27.79 -5.12
CA CYS A 155 -18.49 28.92 -5.30
C CYS A 155 -17.73 30.10 -5.90
N VAL A 156 -17.47 29.99 -7.20
CA VAL A 156 -16.69 30.97 -7.96
C VAL A 156 -17.57 31.52 -9.08
N GLY A 157 -17.65 32.85 -9.17
CA GLY A 157 -18.49 33.55 -10.14
C GLY A 157 -19.06 34.83 -9.52
N VAL A 158 -19.33 35.84 -10.35
CA VAL A 158 -19.89 37.12 -9.88
C VAL A 158 -21.32 36.98 -9.36
N ASP A 159 -22.03 35.95 -9.80
CA ASP A 159 -23.39 35.58 -9.40
C ASP A 159 -23.42 34.47 -8.33
N LYS A 160 -22.27 34.05 -7.81
CA LYS A 160 -22.15 32.93 -6.86
C LYS A 160 -21.81 33.42 -5.46
N LYS A 161 -22.50 32.87 -4.45
CA LYS A 161 -22.19 33.14 -3.03
C LYS A 161 -22.48 31.92 -2.17
N MET A 162 -21.60 31.67 -1.19
CA MET A 162 -21.84 30.66 -0.16
C MET A 162 -22.81 31.21 0.88
N ILE A 163 -23.96 30.55 1.05
CA ILE A 163 -24.98 30.87 2.05
C ILE A 163 -25.34 29.57 2.76
N ASN A 164 -25.20 29.54 4.10
CA ASN A 164 -25.49 28.37 4.94
C ASN A 164 -24.85 27.05 4.44
N GLY A 165 -23.65 27.13 3.86
CA GLY A 165 -22.92 25.96 3.35
C GLY A 165 -23.37 25.47 1.96
N VAL A 166 -24.29 26.17 1.30
CA VAL A 166 -24.69 25.91 -0.08
C VAL A 166 -24.16 27.01 -0.97
N CYS A 167 -23.60 26.65 -2.13
CA CYS A 167 -23.28 27.64 -3.15
C CYS A 167 -24.53 28.00 -3.93
N GLU A 168 -25.00 29.22 -3.75
CA GLU A 168 -26.20 29.72 -4.41
C GLU A 168 -25.85 30.54 -5.64
N THR A 169 -26.79 30.54 -6.59
CA THR A 169 -26.75 31.43 -7.76
C THR A 169 -27.73 32.56 -7.50
N ALA A 170 -27.26 33.80 -7.61
CA ALA A 170 -28.10 34.96 -7.44
C ALA A 170 -29.18 35.07 -8.51
N VAL A 171 -30.26 35.73 -8.16
CA VAL A 171 -31.22 36.26 -9.13
C VAL A 171 -30.66 37.59 -9.66
N ARG A 172 -30.62 37.75 -10.98
CA ARG A 172 -30.23 39.01 -11.62
C ARG A 172 -31.44 39.95 -11.68
N THR A 173 -31.45 40.98 -10.84
CA THR A 173 -32.55 41.93 -10.71
C THR A 173 -32.25 43.22 -11.47
N CYS A 174 -33.19 43.68 -12.29
CA CYS A 174 -33.08 44.93 -13.05
C CYS A 174 -33.45 46.12 -12.16
N VAL A 175 -32.54 47.08 -12.04
CA VAL A 175 -32.74 48.33 -11.29
C VAL A 175 -32.97 49.53 -12.21
N GLN A 176 -32.51 49.47 -13.45
CA GLN A 176 -32.69 50.56 -14.41
C GLN A 176 -32.57 50.07 -15.85
N SER A 177 -33.32 50.69 -16.77
CA SER A 177 -33.18 50.48 -18.22
C SER A 177 -33.25 51.81 -18.94
N LEU A 178 -32.15 52.24 -19.57
CA LEU A 178 -32.03 53.50 -20.30
C LEU A 178 -31.87 53.25 -21.80
N THR A 179 -32.64 53.93 -22.63
CA THR A 179 -32.49 53.87 -24.09
C THR A 179 -31.21 54.61 -24.51
N VAL A 180 -30.30 53.91 -25.19
CA VAL A 180 -29.06 54.49 -25.75
C VAL A 180 -29.26 54.83 -27.23
N THR A 181 -29.85 53.90 -27.98
CA THR A 181 -30.27 54.10 -29.37
C THR A 181 -31.65 53.48 -29.57
N ALA A 182 -32.25 53.64 -30.75
CA ALA A 182 -33.55 53.05 -31.07
C ALA A 182 -33.61 51.51 -30.88
N THR A 183 -32.49 50.81 -30.84
CA THR A 183 -32.41 49.35 -30.73
C THR A 183 -31.48 48.85 -29.62
N LYS A 184 -30.98 49.75 -28.76
CA LYS A 184 -30.04 49.41 -27.68
C LYS A 184 -30.41 50.10 -26.38
N TYR A 185 -30.38 49.33 -25.31
CA TYR A 185 -30.67 49.76 -23.95
C TYR A 185 -29.46 49.48 -23.07
N GLN A 186 -29.11 50.44 -22.23
CA GLN A 186 -28.17 50.25 -21.11
C GLN A 186 -28.99 49.83 -19.91
N ASN A 187 -28.87 48.56 -19.54
CA ASN A 187 -29.58 47.96 -18.42
C ASN A 187 -28.65 47.86 -17.23
N THR A 188 -29.07 48.38 -16.08
CA THR A 188 -28.39 48.27 -14.80
C THR A 188 -29.02 47.15 -14.00
N TYR A 189 -28.18 46.27 -13.46
CA TYR A 189 -28.59 45.11 -12.67
C TYR A 189 -27.80 45.02 -11.38
N HIS A 190 -28.34 44.34 -10.38
CA HIS A 190 -27.56 43.71 -9.31
C HIS A 190 -27.93 42.24 -9.17
N TYR A 191 -27.09 41.50 -8.47
CA TYR A 191 -27.35 40.14 -8.05
C TYR A 191 -27.94 40.13 -6.64
N THR A 192 -29.05 39.42 -6.45
CA THR A 192 -29.71 39.24 -5.16
C THR A 192 -29.67 37.78 -4.75
N TRP A 193 -29.25 37.51 -3.51
CA TRP A 193 -29.19 36.16 -2.96
C TRP A 193 -30.31 35.89 -1.93
N SER A 194 -30.48 34.63 -1.52
CA SER A 194 -31.56 34.21 -0.62
C SER A 194 -31.47 34.80 0.79
N ASP A 195 -30.26 35.21 1.21
CA ASP A 195 -30.02 35.91 2.49
C ASP A 195 -30.39 37.40 2.43
N GLY A 196 -30.89 37.88 1.28
CA GLY A 196 -31.26 39.28 1.03
C GLY A 196 -30.07 40.18 0.72
N SER A 197 -28.85 39.66 0.68
CA SER A 197 -27.70 40.45 0.24
C SER A 197 -27.78 40.77 -1.25
N ILE A 198 -27.19 41.91 -1.62
CA ILE A 198 -27.12 42.40 -3.00
C ILE A 198 -25.67 42.69 -3.40
N SER A 199 -25.34 42.53 -4.68
CA SER A 199 -24.05 42.95 -5.24
C SER A 199 -24.03 44.45 -5.49
N ASP A 200 -22.86 44.97 -5.86
CA ASP A 200 -22.79 46.26 -6.55
C ASP A 200 -23.57 46.20 -7.87
N ASP A 201 -24.10 47.36 -8.28
CA ASP A 201 -24.76 47.52 -9.56
C ASP A 201 -23.76 47.38 -10.71
N PHE A 202 -24.16 46.70 -11.77
CA PHE A 202 -23.40 46.56 -13.01
C PHE A 202 -24.27 46.84 -14.23
N THR A 203 -23.65 47.33 -15.31
CA THR A 203 -24.38 47.72 -16.52
C THR A 203 -24.05 46.81 -17.70
N VAL A 204 -25.06 46.50 -18.50
CA VAL A 204 -24.93 45.70 -19.72
C VAL A 204 -25.74 46.38 -20.84
N THR A 205 -25.14 46.48 -22.04
CA THR A 205 -25.84 47.00 -23.21
C THR A 205 -26.51 45.86 -23.98
N GLU A 206 -27.84 45.83 -23.97
CA GLU A 206 -28.66 44.77 -24.56
C GLU A 206 -29.58 45.33 -25.65
N SER A 207 -30.18 44.47 -26.47
CA SER A 207 -31.13 44.87 -27.52
C SER A 207 -32.56 45.08 -27.03
N GLN A 208 -32.83 44.73 -25.77
CA GLN A 208 -34.14 44.81 -25.13
C GLN A 208 -34.02 45.54 -23.80
N PRO A 209 -35.05 46.31 -23.39
CA PRO A 209 -35.09 46.89 -22.06
C PRO A 209 -35.27 45.80 -21.01
N CYS A 210 -34.75 46.00 -19.81
CA CYS A 210 -35.03 45.11 -18.69
C CYS A 210 -36.30 45.53 -17.93
N ILE A 211 -36.98 44.56 -17.32
CA ILE A 211 -38.18 44.79 -16.52
C ILE A 211 -37.74 45.02 -15.08
N MET A 212 -38.01 46.22 -14.55
CA MET A 212 -37.70 46.54 -13.15
C MET A 212 -38.56 45.68 -12.22
N GLN A 213 -37.93 45.10 -11.19
CA GLN A 213 -38.60 44.30 -10.16
C GLN A 213 -38.50 44.98 -8.79
#